data_AF-A0A848D4F8-F1
#
_entry.id   AF-A0A848D4F8-F1
#
_cell.length_a   1.000
_cell.length_b   1.000
_cell.length_c   1.000
_cell.angle_alpha   90.00
_cell.angle_beta   90.00
_cell.angle_gamma   90.00
#
_symmetry.space_group_name_H-M   'P 1'
#
loop_
_entity.id
_entity.type
_entity.pdbx_description
1 polymer ?
#
loop_
_entity_poly.entity_id
_entity_poly.type
_entity_poly.pdbx_seq_one_letter_code
_entity_poly.pdbx_strand_id
1 'polypeptide(L)'
;MQLSNARQRVDRADARFRMRGSYRVHPESMVLLFDDIITTGSTMRACVGTLISAGVVVHAVLALADTPARGTRPVAHQAESPASMAG
;
A
#
# COMPACT_ATOMS: atom_id res chain seq x y z
N MET A 1 -12.27 -7.90 -27.19
CA MET A 1 -11.49 -7.27 -26.11
C MET A 1 -11.63 -8.16 -24.86
N GLN A 2 -10.61 -8.95 -24.53
CA GLN A 2 -10.73 -10.03 -23.55
C GLN A 2 -10.55 -9.49 -22.12
N LEU A 3 -11.57 -9.64 -21.27
CA LEU A 3 -11.56 -9.22 -19.86
C LEU A 3 -10.63 -10.14 -19.07
N SER A 4 -9.36 -9.75 -18.96
CA SER A 4 -8.36 -10.48 -18.16
C SER A 4 -8.81 -10.59 -16.70
N ASN A 5 -8.65 -11.78 -16.13
CA ASN A 5 -9.00 -12.06 -14.74
C ASN A 5 -8.15 -11.22 -13.77
N ALA A 6 -8.64 -10.97 -12.56
CA ALA A 6 -7.94 -10.12 -11.58
C ALA A 6 -6.55 -10.67 -11.20
N ARG A 7 -6.37 -12.00 -11.21
CA ARG A 7 -5.10 -12.68 -10.94
C ARG A 7 -4.02 -12.31 -11.98
N GLN A 8 -4.35 -12.33 -13.27
CA GLN A 8 -3.44 -11.89 -14.34
C GLN A 8 -3.08 -10.40 -14.27
N ARG A 9 -3.80 -9.56 -13.51
CA ARG A 9 -3.38 -8.18 -13.25
C ARG A 9 -2.40 -8.09 -12.10
N VAL A 10 -2.58 -8.90 -11.05
CA VAL A 10 -1.66 -9.02 -9.92
C VAL A 10 -0.32 -9.58 -10.39
N ASP A 11 -0.31 -10.66 -11.16
CA ASP A 11 0.93 -11.27 -11.67
C ASP A 11 1.72 -10.32 -12.59
N ARG A 12 1.02 -9.42 -13.31
CA ARG A 12 1.66 -8.38 -14.14
C ARG A 12 2.19 -7.22 -13.31
N ALA A 13 1.66 -6.99 -12.10
CA ALA A 13 2.09 -5.91 -11.22
C ALA A 13 3.40 -6.30 -10.50
N ASP A 14 3.48 -7.51 -9.98
CA ASP A 14 4.62 -7.98 -9.18
C ASP A 14 5.96 -7.93 -9.95
N ALA A 15 5.96 -8.10 -11.28
CA ALA A 15 7.17 -8.00 -12.09
C ALA A 15 7.53 -6.57 -12.57
N ARG A 16 6.69 -5.57 -12.29
CA ARG A 16 6.85 -4.20 -12.81
C ARG A 16 7.44 -3.21 -11.81
N PHE A 17 7.25 -3.44 -10.51
CA PHE A 17 7.82 -2.58 -9.48
C PHE A 17 9.25 -3.00 -9.16
N ARG A 18 10.15 -2.02 -9.09
CA ARG A 18 11.56 -2.25 -8.78
C ARG A 18 12.07 -1.08 -7.95
N MET A 19 12.82 -1.39 -6.92
CA MET A 19 13.60 -0.39 -6.20
C MET A 19 14.85 -0.07 -7.02
N ARG A 20 15.11 1.22 -7.29
CA ARG A 20 16.38 1.63 -7.92
C ARG A 20 17.49 1.43 -6.88
N GLY A 21 18.52 0.64 -7.19
CA GLY A 21 19.67 0.38 -6.29
C GLY A 21 20.45 1.63 -5.85
N SER A 22 20.24 2.72 -6.59
CA SER A 22 20.22 4.12 -6.15
C SER A 22 20.01 4.41 -4.66
N TYR A 23 18.89 3.88 -4.20
CA TYR A 23 18.21 4.32 -3.01
C TYR A 23 18.50 3.31 -1.91
N ARG A 24 19.25 3.74 -0.91
CA ARG A 24 19.47 2.95 0.30
C ARG A 24 18.59 3.53 1.39
N VAL A 25 17.62 2.75 1.84
CA VAL A 25 16.87 3.06 3.05
C VAL A 25 17.78 2.68 4.21
N HIS A 26 18.00 3.60 5.16
CA HIS A 26 18.77 3.29 6.35
C HIS A 26 18.00 2.23 7.17
N PRO A 27 18.67 1.25 7.81
CA PRO A 27 17.98 0.19 8.54
C PRO A 27 16.95 0.68 9.57
N GLU A 28 17.23 1.83 10.20
CA GLU A 28 16.36 2.47 11.20
C GLU A 28 15.28 3.40 10.61
N SER A 29 15.18 3.52 9.28
CA SER A 29 14.19 4.39 8.65
C SER A 29 12.80 3.75 8.65
N MET A 30 11.80 4.53 9.07
CA MET A 30 10.40 4.17 8.90
C MET A 30 9.93 4.58 7.49
N VAL A 31 9.47 3.62 6.71
CA VAL A 31 8.95 3.87 5.36
C VAL A 31 7.43 3.84 5.36
N LEU A 32 6.84 4.93 4.85
CA LEU A 32 5.43 5.03 4.53
C LEU A 32 5.25 4.97 3.01
N LEU A 33 4.33 4.13 2.55
CA LEU A 33 3.86 4.15 1.16
C LEU A 33 2.64 5.06 1.07
N PHE A 34 2.60 5.87 0.03
CA PHE A 34 1.51 6.81 -0.22
C PHE A 34 1.00 6.66 -1.65
N ASP A 35 -0.32 6.64 -1.81
CA ASP A 35 -1.03 6.78 -3.08
C ASP A 35 -2.14 7.81 -2.96
N ASP A 36 -2.69 8.29 -4.07
CA ASP A 36 -3.91 9.08 -4.01
C ASP A 36 -5.13 8.18 -3.72
N ILE A 37 -5.27 7.06 -4.43
CA ILE A 37 -6.45 6.20 -4.40
C ILE A 37 -6.05 4.72 -4.36
N ILE A 38 -6.50 4.03 -3.32
CA ILE A 38 -6.49 2.57 -3.29
C ILE A 38 -7.82 2.06 -3.83
N THR A 39 -7.77 1.29 -4.91
CA THR A 39 -8.95 0.57 -5.42
C THR A 39 -8.93 -0.88 -4.95
N THR A 40 -8.20 -1.75 -5.63
CA THR A 40 -8.05 -3.16 -5.22
C THR A 40 -6.87 -3.40 -4.27
N GLY A 41 -6.02 -2.39 -4.08
CA GLY A 41 -4.75 -2.47 -3.36
C GLY A 41 -3.67 -3.31 -4.07
N SER A 42 -3.88 -3.75 -5.32
CA SER A 42 -2.89 -4.55 -6.04
C SER A 42 -1.55 -3.83 -6.22
N THR A 43 -1.60 -2.54 -6.56
CA THR A 43 -0.42 -1.69 -6.72
C THR A 43 0.36 -1.61 -5.41
N MET A 44 -0.31 -1.23 -4.32
CA MET A 44 0.32 -1.10 -3.01
C MET A 44 0.93 -2.42 -2.52
N ARG A 45 0.23 -3.56 -2.69
CA ARG A 45 0.77 -4.88 -2.33
C ARG A 45 2.05 -5.22 -3.11
N ALA A 46 2.08 -4.93 -4.41
CA ALA A 46 3.27 -5.17 -5.23
C ALA A 46 4.45 -4.26 -4.81
N CYS A 47 4.18 -2.99 -4.47
CA CYS A 47 5.19 -2.07 -3.93
C CYS A 47 5.73 -2.56 -2.57
N VAL A 48 4.85 -2.97 -1.65
CA VAL A 48 5.23 -3.56 -0.36
C VAL A 48 6.11 -4.79 -0.58
N GLY A 49 5.70 -5.72 -1.45
CA GLY A 49 6.49 -6.92 -1.76
C GLY A 49 7.88 -6.60 -2.31
N THR A 50 7.97 -5.59 -3.18
CA THR A 50 9.25 -5.09 -3.73
C THR A 50 10.16 -4.54 -2.64
N LEU A 51 9.62 -3.73 -1.71
CA LEU A 51 10.38 -3.13 -0.61
C LEU A 51 10.82 -4.17 0.42
N ILE A 52 9.94 -5.10 0.80
CA ILE A 52 10.28 -6.22 1.70
C ILE A 52 11.39 -7.08 1.08
N SER A 53 11.32 -7.37 -0.21
CA SER A 53 12.37 -8.13 -0.92
C SER A 53 13.72 -7.41 -0.96
N ALA A 54 13.72 -6.09 -0.77
CA ALA A 54 14.92 -5.26 -0.64
C ALA A 54 15.37 -5.05 0.82
N GLY A 55 14.75 -5.73 1.78
CA GLY A 55 15.07 -5.62 3.21
C GLY A 55 14.49 -4.38 3.89
N VAL A 56 13.51 -3.72 3.28
CA VAL A 56 12.87 -2.51 3.82
C VAL A 56 11.62 -2.87 4.61
N VAL A 57 11.49 -2.32 5.81
CA VAL A 57 10.28 -2.41 6.64
C VAL A 57 9.32 -1.29 6.25
N VAL A 58 8.14 -1.66 5.73
CA VAL A 58 7.05 -0.71 5.48
C VAL A 58 6.19 -0.62 6.73
N HIS A 59 6.07 0.58 7.30
CA HIS A 59 5.31 0.79 8.53
C HIS A 59 3.81 0.91 8.26
N ALA A 60 3.42 1.64 7.21
CA ALA A 60 2.03 1.78 6.81
C ALA A 60 1.89 2.12 5.32
N VAL A 61 0.68 1.92 4.82
CA VAL A 61 0.20 2.38 3.51
C VAL A 61 -0.88 3.42 3.76
N LEU A 62 -0.75 4.56 3.09
CA LEU A 62 -1.66 5.69 3.19
C LEU A 62 -2.27 5.99 1.82
N ALA A 63 -3.55 6.32 1.81
CA ALA A 63 -4.23 6.85 0.63
C ALA A 63 -5.23 7.94 1.01
N LEU A 64 -5.48 8.87 0.08
CA LEU A 64 -6.50 9.90 0.26
C LEU A 64 -7.91 9.31 0.12
N ALA A 65 -8.07 8.28 -0.72
CA ALA A 65 -9.32 7.55 -0.87
C ALA A 65 -9.09 6.04 -0.91
N ASP A 66 -9.96 5.31 -0.20
CA ASP A 66 -10.09 3.86 -0.31
C ASP A 66 -11.43 3.54 -0.98
N THR A 67 -11.36 2.90 -2.14
CA THR A 67 -12.52 2.42 -2.90
C THR A 67 -12.57 0.90 -2.80
N PRO A 68 -13.13 0.35 -1.71
CA PRO A 68 -13.22 -1.08 -1.51
C PRO A 68 -13.99 -1.74 -2.66
N ALA A 69 -13.67 -3.01 -2.94
CA ALA A 69 -14.42 -3.79 -3.92
C ALA A 69 -15.91 -3.80 -3.58
N ARG A 70 -16.79 -3.87 -4.60
CA ARG A 70 -18.24 -3.97 -4.36
C ARG A 70 -18.52 -5.13 -3.38
N GLY A 71 -19.16 -4.81 -2.26
CA GLY A 71 -19.51 -5.78 -1.21
C GLY A 71 -18.59 -5.81 0.01
N THR A 72 -17.44 -5.14 -0.02
CA THR A 72 -16.62 -4.92 1.19
C THR A 72 -17.07 -3.63 1.89
N ARG A 73 -17.45 -3.74 3.17
CA ARG A 73 -17.85 -2.60 3.99
C ARG A 73 -16.60 -1.76 4.32
N PRO A 74 -16.62 -0.43 4.13
CA PRO A 74 -15.53 0.42 4.59
C PRO A 74 -15.27 0.20 6.09
N VAL A 75 -14.00 0.10 6.47
CA VAL A 75 -13.63 0.19 7.88
C VAL A 75 -13.87 1.64 8.28
N ALA A 76 -14.79 1.87 9.21
CA ALA A 76 -15.04 3.22 9.71
C ALA A 76 -13.77 3.72 10.42
N HIS A 77 -13.30 4.91 10.05
CA HIS A 77 -12.28 5.61 10.82
C HIS A 77 -12.87 5.92 12.21
N GLN A 78 -12.37 5.26 13.26
CA GLN A 78 -12.39 5.87 14.58
C GLN A 78 -11.34 6.97 14.54
N ALA A 79 -11.77 8.22 14.43
CA ALA A 79 -10.93 9.33 14.83
C ALA A 79 -10.69 9.17 16.33
N GLU A 80 -9.43 9.06 16.75
CA GLU A 80 -9.11 9.21 18.17
C GLU A 80 -9.65 10.56 18.63
N SER A 81 -10.44 10.54 19.71
CA SER A 81 -11.01 11.74 20.29
C SER A 81 -9.87 12.66 20.77
N PRO A 82 -9.88 13.97 20.43
CA PRO A 82 -8.84 14.92 20.87
C PRO A 82 -8.73 15.06 22.39
N ALA A 83 -9.63 14.45 23.17
CA ALA A 83 -9.60 14.42 24.62
C ALA A 83 -8.47 13.57 25.24
N SER A 84 -7.77 12.72 24.48
CA SER A 84 -6.71 11.84 25.03
C SER A 84 -5.30 12.46 25.06
N MET A 85 -5.11 13.66 24.50
CA MET A 85 -3.80 14.35 24.41
C MET A 85 -3.55 15.37 25.53
N ALA A 86 -4.50 15.55 26.45
CA ALA A 86 -4.34 16.36 27.64
C ALA A 86 -4.30 15.45 28.88
N GLY A 87 -3.15 14.84 29.13
CA GLY A 87 -2.86 14.01 30.30
C GLY A 87 -1.38 14.06 30.63
#